data_AF-A0A6A6Y0A5-F1
#
_entry.id   AF-A0A6A6Y0A5-F1
#
_cell.length_a   1.000
_cell.length_b   1.000
_cell.length_c   1.000
_cell.angle_alpha   90.00
_cell.angle_beta   90.00
_cell.angle_gamma   90.00
#
_symmetry.space_group_name_H-M   'P 1'
#
loop_
_entity.id
_entity.type
_entity.pdbx_description
1 polymer ?
#
loop_
_entity_poly.entity_id
_entity_poly.type
_entity_poly.pdbx_seq_one_letter_code
_entity_poly.pdbx_strand_id
1 'polypeptide(L)'
;MESSSIKLLSTTQVILSSGPDWKLWINQIRTLAECHQIWEYIDPDSENRPTKKAPTEPTIQMVKENAPADASITILNDDEYKTYERLTKQYTINEKAHNKHATALYAIQTKINESVVVALQYYYTGKPVCEWLQILRNAIAPSDQNRKLRVAAQYNRLLSPPRNQNIDVWMASFLLAYNAAKEEKLPDVSGDRAVHNFLHVVSTLQPEFTTYWKQKVQNALAKNKP
;
A
#
# COMPACT_ATOMS: atom_id res chain seq x y z
N MET A 1 -26.99 -17.00 -31.69
CA MET A 1 -25.89 -16.05 -31.89
C MET A 1 -25.39 -15.66 -30.52
N GLU A 2 -24.20 -16.14 -30.22
CA GLU A 2 -23.50 -15.98 -28.96
C GLU A 2 -23.17 -14.50 -28.73
N SER A 3 -23.31 -14.06 -27.48
CA SER A 3 -22.45 -13.02 -26.92
C SER A 3 -22.29 -13.31 -25.44
N SER A 4 -21.53 -14.38 -25.21
CA SER A 4 -20.82 -14.58 -23.96
C SER A 4 -19.67 -13.58 -23.87
N SER A 5 -19.40 -13.17 -22.64
CA SER A 5 -18.07 -12.77 -22.16
C SER A 5 -17.60 -11.34 -22.44
N ILE A 6 -18.09 -10.43 -21.60
CA ILE A 6 -17.18 -9.55 -20.85
C ILE A 6 -17.53 -9.63 -19.35
N LYS A 7 -17.38 -10.83 -18.77
CA LYS A 7 -16.98 -10.97 -17.37
C LYS A 7 -15.46 -11.02 -17.33
N LEU A 8 -14.81 -9.97 -17.80
CA LEU A 8 -13.37 -9.78 -17.61
C LEU A 8 -13.19 -8.49 -16.83
N LEU A 9 -13.11 -8.65 -15.51
CA LEU A 9 -12.37 -7.85 -14.53
C LEU A 9 -12.88 -8.30 -13.16
N SER A 10 -12.63 -9.57 -12.82
CA SER A 10 -12.54 -9.98 -11.42
C SER A 10 -11.33 -9.28 -10.82
N THR A 11 -11.48 -7.98 -10.55
CA THR A 11 -10.54 -7.23 -9.75
C THR A 11 -10.77 -7.72 -8.33
N THR A 12 -10.01 -8.72 -7.90
CA THR A 12 -10.03 -9.20 -6.53
C THR A 12 -9.72 -8.00 -5.65
N GLN A 13 -10.76 -7.42 -5.03
CA GLN A 13 -10.62 -6.31 -4.11
C GLN A 13 -9.66 -6.77 -3.01
N VAL A 14 -8.48 -6.16 -2.93
CA VAL A 14 -7.51 -6.52 -1.91
C VAL A 14 -7.99 -5.86 -0.62
N ILE A 15 -8.19 -6.66 0.42
CA ILE A 15 -8.50 -6.14 1.75
C ILE A 15 -7.19 -6.06 2.52
N LEU A 16 -6.85 -4.86 3.00
CA LEU A 16 -5.69 -4.63 3.83
C LEU A 16 -5.92 -5.24 5.21
N SER A 17 -5.30 -6.39 5.44
CA SER A 17 -5.31 -7.08 6.73
C SER A 17 -3.92 -7.20 7.34
N SER A 18 -2.89 -7.22 6.50
CA SER A 18 -1.52 -7.53 6.90
C SER A 18 -0.47 -6.92 5.97
N GLY A 19 0.80 -6.97 6.38
CA GLY A 19 1.93 -6.39 5.62
C GLY A 19 2.12 -6.90 4.18
N PRO A 20 1.92 -8.19 3.86
CA PRO A 20 2.00 -8.68 2.49
C PRO A 20 0.95 -8.03 1.57
N ASP A 21 -0.22 -7.69 2.11
CA ASP A 21 -1.30 -7.05 1.35
C ASP A 21 -0.95 -5.62 0.96
N TRP A 22 -0.05 -4.97 1.71
CA TRP A 22 0.30 -3.55 1.58
C TRP A 22 0.64 -3.16 0.14
N LYS A 23 1.57 -3.85 -0.52
CA LYS A 23 2.05 -3.48 -1.85
C LYS A 23 0.94 -3.52 -2.91
N LEU A 24 0.09 -4.54 -2.87
CA LEU A 24 -1.00 -4.69 -3.83
C LEU A 24 -2.13 -3.71 -3.53
N TRP A 25 -2.46 -3.54 -2.24
CA TRP A 25 -3.51 -2.63 -1.78
C TRP A 25 -3.18 -1.17 -2.04
N ILE A 26 -1.97 -0.71 -1.68
CA ILE A 26 -1.55 0.68 -1.88
C ILE A 26 -1.53 1.06 -3.36
N ASN A 27 -1.19 0.11 -4.24
CA ASN A 27 -1.26 0.33 -5.68
C ASN A 27 -2.70 0.59 -6.16
N GLN A 28 -3.70 -0.14 -5.63
CA GLN A 28 -5.11 0.12 -5.97
C GLN A 28 -5.56 1.51 -5.53
N ILE A 29 -5.15 1.94 -4.33
CA ILE A 29 -5.45 3.29 -3.82
C ILE A 29 -4.71 4.35 -4.65
N ARG A 30 -3.44 4.10 -5.00
CA ARG A 30 -2.63 5.00 -5.83
C ARG A 30 -3.26 5.21 -7.20
N THR A 31 -3.64 4.15 -7.92
CA THR A 31 -4.31 4.28 -9.22
C THR A 31 -5.56 5.14 -9.12
N LEU A 32 -6.40 4.92 -8.10
CA LEU A 32 -7.60 5.72 -7.90
C LEU A 32 -7.28 7.20 -7.60
N ALA A 33 -6.28 7.46 -6.77
CA ALA A 33 -5.85 8.81 -6.41
C ALA A 33 -5.20 9.55 -7.58
N GLU A 34 -4.47 8.85 -8.45
CA GLU A 34 -3.91 9.37 -9.69
C GLU A 34 -5.03 9.73 -10.69
N CYS A 35 -6.08 8.90 -10.82
CA CYS A 35 -7.27 9.24 -11.61
C CYS A 35 -7.94 10.54 -11.14
N HIS A 36 -7.89 10.81 -9.83
CA HIS A 36 -8.41 12.03 -9.24
C HIS A 36 -7.39 13.19 -9.15
N GLN A 37 -6.13 12.96 -9.54
CA GLN A 37 -5.01 13.92 -9.46
C GLN A 37 -4.74 14.43 -8.02
N ILE A 38 -4.85 13.54 -7.03
CA ILE A 38 -4.65 13.88 -5.60
C ILE A 38 -3.59 13.04 -4.89
N TRP A 39 -2.87 12.15 -5.60
CA TRP A 39 -1.87 11.27 -4.98
C TRP A 39 -0.82 12.05 -4.17
N GLU A 40 -0.31 13.15 -4.71
CA GLU A 40 0.69 14.01 -4.05
C GLU A 40 0.26 14.50 -2.66
N TYR A 41 -1.05 14.62 -2.41
CA TYR A 41 -1.63 15.09 -1.15
C TYR A 41 -1.84 14.00 -0.11
N ILE A 42 -1.72 12.73 -0.50
CA ILE A 42 -1.95 11.56 0.37
C ILE A 42 -0.77 10.59 0.39
N ASP A 43 0.28 10.86 -0.40
CA ASP A 43 1.43 9.98 -0.54
C ASP A 43 2.02 9.65 0.84
N PRO A 44 2.08 8.36 1.23
CA PRO A 44 2.66 7.94 2.51
C PRO A 44 4.17 8.11 2.59
N ASP A 45 4.87 8.27 1.46
CA ASP A 45 6.33 8.42 1.40
C ASP A 45 6.76 9.90 1.33
N SER A 46 5.83 10.84 1.13
CA SER A 46 6.12 12.27 1.08
C SER A 46 6.25 12.87 2.48
N GLU A 47 7.42 13.44 2.79
CA GLU A 47 7.65 14.18 4.05
C GLU A 47 6.95 15.55 4.05
N ASN A 48 6.78 16.18 2.87
CA ASN A 48 6.18 17.50 2.71
C ASN A 48 4.96 17.42 1.78
N ARG A 49 3.81 17.04 2.34
CA ARG A 49 2.55 17.01 1.59
C ARG A 49 2.05 18.44 1.32
N PRO A 50 1.73 18.79 0.06
CA PRO A 50 1.12 20.07 -0.25
C PRO A 50 -0.23 20.19 0.46
N THR A 51 -0.56 21.38 0.94
CA THR A 51 -1.87 21.66 1.54
C THR A 51 -2.65 22.58 0.61
N LYS A 52 -3.81 22.12 0.14
CA LYS A 52 -4.71 22.95 -0.66
C LYS A 52 -5.56 23.80 0.29
N LYS A 53 -5.28 25.11 0.35
CA LYS A 53 -6.04 26.05 1.17
C LYS A 53 -7.42 26.34 0.56
N ALA A 54 -8.39 26.65 1.42
CA ALA A 54 -9.67 27.17 0.98
C ALA A 54 -9.46 28.53 0.28
N PRO A 55 -10.14 28.79 -0.84
CA PRO A 55 -10.09 30.10 -1.48
C PRO A 55 -10.76 31.14 -0.58
N THR A 56 -10.19 32.35 -0.56
CA THR A 56 -10.72 33.47 0.21
C THR A 56 -11.77 34.21 -0.61
N GLU A 57 -12.93 34.45 -0.02
CA GLU A 57 -14.00 35.24 -0.65
C GLU A 57 -13.51 36.67 -0.92
N PRO A 58 -13.72 37.20 -2.14
CA PRO A 58 -13.29 38.55 -2.48
C PRO A 58 -14.15 39.58 -1.76
N THR A 59 -13.51 40.53 -1.09
CA THR A 59 -14.20 41.62 -0.40
C THR A 59 -13.94 42.94 -1.10
N ILE A 60 -14.84 43.91 -0.91
CA ILE A 60 -14.73 45.26 -1.50
C ILE A 60 -13.47 45.99 -1.02
N GLN A 61 -12.98 45.67 0.19
CA GLN A 61 -11.71 46.17 0.73
C GLN A 61 -10.48 45.74 -0.08
N MET A 62 -10.56 44.63 -0.84
CA MET A 62 -9.46 44.19 -1.70
C MET A 62 -9.27 45.10 -2.92
N VAL A 63 -10.28 45.93 -3.24
CA VAL A 63 -10.28 46.81 -4.41
C VAL A 63 -10.27 48.27 -4.01
N LYS A 64 -10.95 48.62 -2.91
CA LYS A 64 -11.04 49.98 -2.39
C LYS A 64 -10.48 50.06 -0.98
N GLU A 65 -9.28 50.63 -0.87
CA GLU A 65 -8.62 50.87 0.42
C GLU A 65 -9.49 51.78 1.30
N ASN A 66 -9.72 51.38 2.56
CA ASN A 66 -10.60 52.04 3.55
C ASN A 66 -12.12 51.89 3.35
N ALA A 67 -12.58 50.98 2.48
CA ALA A 67 -14.00 50.64 2.44
C ALA A 67 -14.48 50.00 3.76
N PRO A 68 -15.69 50.33 4.25
CA PRO A 68 -16.32 49.60 5.35
C PRO A 68 -16.39 48.09 5.08
N ALA A 69 -16.34 47.26 6.12
CA ALA A 69 -16.39 45.79 5.97
C ALA A 69 -17.72 45.29 5.36
N ASP A 70 -18.78 46.08 5.52
CA ASP A 70 -20.14 45.89 5.03
C ASP A 70 -20.45 46.77 3.80
N ALA A 71 -19.42 47.35 3.17
CA ALA A 71 -19.58 48.15 1.97
C ALA A 71 -20.32 47.37 0.87
N SER A 72 -21.15 48.07 0.09
CA SER A 72 -21.85 47.51 -1.07
C SER A 72 -21.13 47.83 -2.37
N ILE A 73 -21.32 47.01 -3.40
CA ILE A 73 -20.71 47.18 -4.74
C ILE A 73 -20.99 48.54 -5.38
N THR A 74 -22.02 49.26 -4.91
CA THR A 74 -22.41 50.59 -5.39
C THR A 74 -21.39 51.68 -5.09
N ILE A 75 -20.46 51.47 -4.15
CA ILE A 75 -19.42 52.47 -3.84
C ILE A 75 -18.21 52.38 -4.78
N LEU A 76 -18.18 51.38 -5.66
CA LEU A 76 -17.08 51.13 -6.59
C LEU A 76 -17.25 51.98 -7.86
N ASN A 77 -16.16 52.51 -8.38
CA ASN A 77 -16.13 53.07 -9.73
C ASN A 77 -16.04 51.96 -10.80
N ASP A 78 -16.14 52.32 -12.08
CA ASP A 78 -16.14 51.34 -13.19
C ASP A 78 -14.90 50.43 -13.24
N ASP A 79 -13.71 50.95 -12.92
CA ASP A 79 -12.47 50.17 -12.99
C ASP A 79 -12.25 49.32 -11.73
N GLU A 80 -12.66 49.82 -10.56
CA GLU A 80 -12.76 49.05 -9.32
C GLU A 80 -13.77 47.91 -9.48
N TYR A 81 -14.95 48.17 -10.07
CA TYR A 81 -15.97 47.16 -10.32
C TYR A 81 -15.45 46.05 -11.25
N LYS A 82 -14.76 46.40 -12.34
CA LYS A 82 -14.11 45.39 -13.23
C LYS A 82 -13.08 44.54 -12.47
N THR A 83 -12.31 45.16 -11.57
CA THR A 83 -11.32 44.45 -10.75
C THR A 83 -12.00 43.49 -9.77
N TYR A 84 -13.05 43.93 -9.09
CA TYR A 84 -13.87 43.11 -8.20
C TYR A 84 -14.54 41.94 -8.95
N GLU A 85 -15.08 42.19 -10.15
CA GLU A 85 -15.66 41.16 -11.00
C GLU A 85 -14.62 40.11 -11.39
N ARG A 86 -13.39 40.53 -11.73
CA ARG A 86 -12.27 39.61 -12.01
C ARG A 86 -11.90 38.77 -10.79
N LEU A 87 -11.83 39.36 -9.60
CA LEU A 87 -11.55 38.65 -8.36
C LEU A 87 -12.65 37.62 -8.04
N THR A 88 -13.92 37.99 -8.25
CA THR A 88 -15.08 37.10 -8.08
C THR A 88 -15.04 35.92 -9.06
N LYS A 89 -14.71 36.18 -10.34
CA LYS A 89 -14.49 35.12 -11.33
C LYS A 89 -13.35 34.18 -10.92
N GLN A 90 -12.24 34.71 -10.42
CA GLN A 90 -11.13 33.89 -9.94
C GLN A 90 -11.52 33.06 -8.71
N TYR A 91 -12.25 33.66 -7.77
CA TYR A 91 -12.76 32.97 -6.58
C TYR A 91 -13.63 31.77 -6.94
N THR A 92 -14.64 31.95 -7.80
CA THR A 92 -15.55 30.87 -8.21
C THR A 92 -14.81 29.72 -8.91
N ILE A 93 -13.80 30.03 -9.74
CA ILE A 93 -12.93 29.01 -10.36
C ILE A 93 -12.14 28.24 -9.28
N ASN A 94 -11.53 28.95 -8.34
CA ASN A 94 -10.74 28.35 -7.26
C ASN A 94 -11.62 27.52 -6.31
N GLU A 95 -12.83 27.99 -5.99
CA GLU A 95 -13.83 27.30 -5.16
C GLU A 95 -14.27 26.00 -5.83
N LYS A 96 -14.57 26.02 -7.12
CA LYS A 96 -14.87 24.80 -7.89
C LYS A 96 -13.71 23.81 -7.86
N ALA A 97 -12.47 24.28 -8.02
CA ALA A 97 -11.28 23.44 -7.96
C ALA A 97 -11.00 22.89 -6.54
N HIS A 98 -11.35 23.65 -5.50
CA HIS A 98 -11.28 23.22 -4.11
C HIS A 98 -12.34 22.16 -3.81
N ASN A 99 -13.58 22.37 -4.21
CA ASN A 99 -14.68 21.42 -4.02
C ASN A 99 -14.42 20.10 -4.75
N LYS A 100 -13.92 20.15 -6.00
CA LYS A 100 -13.50 18.94 -6.73
C LYS A 100 -12.44 18.14 -5.97
N HIS A 101 -11.48 18.85 -5.35
CA HIS A 101 -10.43 18.22 -4.54
C HIS A 101 -10.98 17.60 -3.26
N ALA A 102 -11.91 18.28 -2.57
CA ALA A 102 -12.58 17.75 -1.38
C ALA A 102 -13.40 16.47 -1.71
N THR A 103 -14.15 16.47 -2.82
CA THR A 103 -14.89 15.28 -3.28
C THR A 103 -13.96 14.12 -3.63
N ALA A 104 -12.82 14.41 -4.28
CA ALA A 104 -11.81 13.39 -4.57
C ALA A 104 -11.23 12.76 -3.29
N LEU A 105 -10.89 13.59 -2.29
CA LEU A 105 -10.41 13.08 -0.99
C LEU A 105 -11.45 12.19 -0.32
N TYR A 106 -12.73 12.58 -0.35
CA TYR A 106 -13.81 11.76 0.21
C TYR A 106 -13.96 10.40 -0.51
N ALA A 107 -13.81 10.38 -1.84
CA ALA A 107 -13.85 9.13 -2.61
C ALA A 107 -12.72 8.17 -2.19
N ILE A 108 -11.49 8.70 -2.02
CA ILE A 108 -10.36 7.91 -1.52
C ILE A 108 -10.59 7.44 -0.08
N GLN A 109 -11.06 8.33 0.78
CA GLN A 109 -11.39 8.00 2.17
C GLN A 109 -12.38 6.84 2.26
N THR A 110 -13.45 6.92 1.45
CA THR A 110 -14.47 5.87 1.35
C THR A 110 -13.82 4.55 0.91
N LYS A 111 -13.00 4.60 -0.15
CA LYS A 111 -12.33 3.40 -0.65
C LYS A 111 -11.39 2.77 0.36
N ILE A 112 -10.63 3.57 1.10
CA ILE A 112 -9.73 3.08 2.16
C ILE A 112 -10.56 2.39 3.25
N ASN A 113 -11.63 3.02 3.75
CA ASN A 113 -12.48 2.43 4.77
C ASN A 113 -13.16 1.11 4.33
N GLU A 114 -13.57 1.02 3.08
CA GLU A 114 -14.16 -0.21 2.51
C GLU A 114 -13.14 -1.34 2.30
N SER A 115 -11.84 -1.02 2.26
CA SER A 115 -10.78 -1.96 1.90
C SER A 115 -9.74 -2.18 3.01
N VAL A 116 -10.03 -1.73 4.23
CA VAL A 116 -9.18 -1.92 5.42
C VAL A 116 -9.99 -2.62 6.51
N VAL A 117 -9.42 -3.63 7.15
CA VAL A 117 -10.09 -4.32 8.27
C VAL A 117 -10.31 -3.38 9.46
N VAL A 118 -11.44 -3.53 10.16
CA VAL A 118 -11.87 -2.67 11.28
C VAL A 118 -10.77 -2.45 12.32
N ALA A 119 -9.99 -3.49 12.64
CA ALA A 119 -8.89 -3.40 13.61
C ALA A 119 -7.82 -2.36 13.23
N LEU A 120 -7.55 -2.17 11.93
CA LEU A 120 -6.60 -1.18 11.45
C LEU A 120 -7.21 0.23 11.35
N GLN A 121 -8.54 0.33 11.25
CA GLN A 121 -9.24 1.63 11.19
C GLN A 121 -9.07 2.45 12.48
N TYR A 122 -8.89 1.78 13.61
CA TYR A 122 -8.64 2.41 14.90
C TYR A 122 -7.42 3.35 14.89
N TYR A 123 -6.36 3.01 14.14
CA TYR A 123 -5.12 3.80 14.14
C TYR A 123 -5.28 5.20 13.53
N TYR A 124 -6.19 5.36 12.57
CA TYR A 124 -6.37 6.61 11.84
C TYR A 124 -7.72 7.31 12.13
N THR A 125 -8.54 6.72 13.01
CA THR A 125 -9.82 7.34 13.41
C THR A 125 -9.56 8.71 14.05
N GLY A 126 -10.25 9.75 13.56
CA GLY A 126 -10.08 11.13 14.01
C GLY A 126 -8.83 11.85 13.46
N LYS A 127 -8.06 11.21 12.56
CA LYS A 127 -6.90 11.81 11.89
C LYS A 127 -7.29 12.40 10.54
N PRO A 128 -6.57 13.40 10.02
CA PRO A 128 -6.82 13.93 8.69
C PRO A 128 -6.52 12.86 7.63
N VAL A 129 -7.33 12.80 6.58
CA VAL A 129 -7.26 11.76 5.52
C VAL A 129 -5.88 11.68 4.86
N CYS A 130 -5.20 12.80 4.71
CA CYS A 130 -3.84 12.84 4.15
C CYS A 130 -2.82 12.04 4.96
N GLU A 131 -3.04 11.83 6.27
CA GLU A 131 -2.14 11.06 7.14
C GLU A 131 -2.48 9.56 7.16
N TRP A 132 -3.66 9.16 6.69
CA TRP A 132 -4.16 7.78 6.87
C TRP A 132 -3.24 6.75 6.24
N LEU A 133 -2.77 6.99 5.02
CA LEU A 133 -1.87 6.07 4.34
C LEU A 133 -0.53 5.95 5.05
N GLN A 134 0.00 7.04 5.61
CA GLN A 134 1.24 7.01 6.38
C GLN A 134 1.06 6.25 7.71
N ILE A 135 -0.05 6.48 8.41
CA ILE A 135 -0.38 5.76 9.65
C ILE A 135 -0.53 4.27 9.38
N LEU A 136 -1.28 3.89 8.35
CA LEU A 136 -1.46 2.50 7.96
C LEU A 136 -0.13 1.87 7.54
N ARG A 137 0.69 2.59 6.76
CA ARG A 137 2.03 2.15 6.42
C ARG A 137 2.84 1.85 7.67
N ASN A 138 2.84 2.75 8.66
CA ASN A 138 3.61 2.57 9.89
C ASN A 138 3.05 1.46 10.80
N ALA A 139 1.73 1.29 10.85
CA ALA A 139 1.06 0.29 11.68
C ALA A 139 1.22 -1.13 11.11
N ILE A 140 1.25 -1.25 9.79
CA ILE A 140 1.27 -2.53 9.07
C ILE A 140 2.68 -2.86 8.57
N ALA A 141 3.57 -1.85 8.48
CA ALA A 141 4.99 -2.03 8.28
C ALA A 141 5.42 -3.14 9.23
N PRO A 142 5.83 -4.28 8.70
CA PRO A 142 6.53 -5.22 9.53
C PRO A 142 7.70 -4.42 10.07
N SER A 143 7.86 -4.35 11.39
CA SER A 143 9.24 -4.34 11.90
C SER A 143 9.97 -5.41 11.09
N ASP A 144 11.18 -5.15 10.60
CA ASP A 144 11.96 -6.16 9.88
C ASP A 144 11.93 -7.50 10.61
N GLN A 145 11.83 -7.45 11.94
CA GLN A 145 11.60 -8.59 12.83
C GLN A 145 10.27 -9.33 12.58
N ASN A 146 9.13 -8.65 12.45
CA ASN A 146 7.84 -9.29 12.15
C ASN A 146 7.82 -9.93 10.75
N ARG A 147 8.50 -9.34 9.77
CA ARG A 147 8.68 -9.95 8.44
C ARG A 147 9.51 -11.23 8.56
N LYS A 148 10.67 -11.14 9.22
CA LYS A 148 11.53 -12.29 9.51
C LYS A 148 10.79 -13.41 10.25
N LEU A 149 10.00 -13.07 11.27
CA LEU A 149 9.21 -14.04 12.03
C LEU A 149 8.14 -14.73 11.18
N ARG A 150 7.43 -14.00 10.31
CA ARG A 150 6.45 -14.62 9.39
C ARG A 150 7.11 -15.53 8.38
N VAL A 151 8.19 -15.08 7.75
CA VAL A 151 8.94 -15.88 6.76
C VAL A 151 9.51 -17.13 7.43
N ALA A 152 10.07 -17.00 8.64
CA ALA A 152 10.54 -18.13 9.45
C ALA A 152 9.40 -19.10 9.79
N ALA A 153 8.24 -18.62 10.24
CA ALA A 153 7.09 -19.46 10.55
C ALA A 153 6.55 -20.21 9.31
N GLN A 154 6.49 -19.54 8.16
CA GLN A 154 6.06 -20.16 6.90
C GLN A 154 7.05 -21.22 6.42
N TYR A 155 8.35 -20.92 6.48
CA TYR A 155 9.41 -21.88 6.16
C TYR A 155 9.34 -23.10 7.09
N ASN A 156 9.26 -22.89 8.41
CA ASN A 156 9.18 -23.96 9.41
C ASN A 156 7.92 -24.83 9.26
N ARG A 157 6.78 -24.26 8.85
CA ARG A 157 5.57 -25.03 8.55
C ARG A 157 5.77 -26.00 7.39
N LEU A 158 6.57 -25.61 6.40
CA LEU A 158 6.89 -26.42 5.23
C LEU A 158 8.02 -27.43 5.50
N LEU A 159 8.62 -27.41 6.70
CA LEU A 159 9.49 -28.47 7.22
C LEU A 159 8.72 -29.70 7.71
N SER A 160 7.42 -29.76 7.46
CA SER A 160 6.58 -30.94 7.68
C SER A 160 6.08 -31.47 6.34
N PRO A 161 5.97 -32.80 6.18
CA PRO A 161 5.53 -33.39 4.92
C PRO A 161 4.09 -32.99 4.57
N PRO A 162 3.78 -32.81 3.27
CA PRO A 162 2.44 -32.51 2.81
C PRO A 162 1.52 -33.70 3.10
N ARG A 163 0.55 -33.53 4.01
CA ARG A 163 -0.41 -34.59 4.36
C ARG A 163 -1.51 -34.75 3.32
N ASN A 164 -2.16 -33.65 2.94
CA ASN A 164 -3.31 -33.62 2.02
C ASN A 164 -3.08 -32.68 0.82
N GLN A 165 -1.82 -32.41 0.46
CA GLN A 165 -1.48 -31.44 -0.58
C GLN A 165 -0.69 -32.13 -1.69
N ASN A 166 -0.92 -31.73 -2.94
CA ASN A 166 -0.14 -32.20 -4.08
C ASN A 166 1.36 -31.86 -3.89
N ILE A 167 2.24 -32.82 -4.20
CA ILE A 167 3.69 -32.72 -3.97
C ILE A 167 4.32 -31.59 -4.78
N ASP A 168 3.92 -31.40 -6.03
CA ASP A 168 4.43 -30.33 -6.90
C ASP A 168 4.03 -28.94 -6.37
N VAL A 169 2.80 -28.82 -5.87
CA VAL A 169 2.30 -27.58 -5.24
C VAL A 169 3.05 -27.30 -3.94
N TRP A 170 3.29 -28.32 -3.13
CA TRP A 170 4.10 -28.20 -1.92
C TRP A 170 5.55 -27.81 -2.24
N MET A 171 6.16 -28.43 -3.26
CA MET A 171 7.52 -28.15 -3.71
C MET A 171 7.67 -26.70 -4.19
N ALA A 172 6.72 -26.21 -4.99
CA ALA A 172 6.69 -24.82 -5.44
C ALA A 172 6.56 -23.85 -4.24
N SER A 173 5.71 -24.19 -3.26
CA SER A 173 5.53 -23.41 -2.04
C SER A 173 6.78 -23.39 -1.16
N PHE A 174 7.48 -24.52 -1.04
CA PHE A 174 8.74 -24.64 -0.32
C PHE A 174 9.82 -23.76 -0.96
N LEU A 175 9.95 -23.80 -2.29
CA LEU A 175 10.95 -23.04 -3.03
C LEU A 175 10.70 -21.52 -2.90
N LEU A 176 9.43 -21.10 -2.95
CA LEU A 176 9.04 -19.71 -2.71
C LEU A 176 9.41 -19.26 -1.30
N ALA A 177 9.09 -20.07 -0.28
CA ALA A 177 9.39 -19.76 1.12
C ALA A 177 10.91 -19.73 1.40
N TYR A 178 11.67 -20.64 0.78
CA TYR A 178 13.13 -20.65 0.86
C TYR A 178 13.75 -19.38 0.26
N ASN A 179 13.29 -18.96 -0.93
CA ASN A 179 13.79 -17.73 -1.56
C ASN A 179 13.47 -16.49 -0.71
N ALA A 180 12.25 -16.41 -0.16
CA ALA A 180 11.90 -15.35 0.79
C ALA A 180 12.81 -15.37 2.03
N ALA A 181 13.06 -16.54 2.63
CA ALA A 181 13.96 -16.69 3.77
C ALA A 181 15.41 -16.29 3.45
N LYS A 182 15.86 -16.55 2.21
CA LYS A 182 17.19 -16.19 1.73
C LYS A 182 17.33 -14.68 1.55
N GLU A 183 16.31 -14.01 1.00
CA GLU A 183 16.25 -12.54 0.89
C GLU A 183 16.31 -11.86 2.27
N GLU A 184 15.62 -12.43 3.27
CA GLU A 184 15.66 -11.95 4.66
C GLU A 184 16.95 -12.27 5.42
N LYS A 185 17.86 -13.07 4.83
CA LYS A 185 19.06 -13.61 5.47
C LYS A 185 18.74 -14.36 6.77
N LEU A 186 17.71 -15.20 6.78
CA LEU A 186 17.36 -15.99 7.96
C LEU A 186 18.47 -17.00 8.32
N PRO A 187 18.76 -17.21 9.62
CA PRO A 187 19.73 -18.22 10.07
C PRO A 187 19.35 -19.66 9.68
N ASP A 188 18.04 -19.92 9.50
CA ASP A 188 17.50 -21.25 9.20
C ASP A 188 17.83 -21.73 7.78
N VAL A 189 18.10 -20.80 6.86
CA VAL A 189 18.48 -21.10 5.47
C VAL A 189 19.94 -20.76 5.16
N SER A 190 20.71 -20.40 6.18
CA SER A 190 22.13 -20.05 6.04
C SER A 190 23.02 -21.30 5.96
N GLY A 191 24.05 -21.25 5.11
CA GLY A 191 24.94 -22.39 4.87
C GLY A 191 24.18 -23.61 4.34
N ASP A 192 24.49 -24.78 4.89
CA ASP A 192 23.90 -26.06 4.44
C ASP A 192 22.60 -26.43 5.16
N ARG A 193 22.14 -25.60 6.11
CA ARG A 193 20.94 -25.88 6.91
C ARG A 193 19.70 -26.08 6.06
N ALA A 194 19.52 -25.28 5.02
CA ALA A 194 18.39 -25.41 4.10
C ALA A 194 18.38 -26.78 3.39
N VAL A 195 19.57 -27.29 3.01
CA VAL A 195 19.73 -28.58 2.35
C VAL A 195 19.41 -29.71 3.32
N HIS A 196 19.91 -29.64 4.55
CA HIS A 196 19.60 -30.63 5.59
C HIS A 196 18.11 -30.65 5.94
N ASN A 197 17.49 -29.48 6.07
CA ASN A 197 16.07 -29.33 6.31
C ASN A 197 15.25 -29.96 5.18
N PHE A 198 15.57 -29.65 3.92
CA PHE A 198 14.89 -30.24 2.76
C PHE A 198 15.03 -31.77 2.73
N LEU A 199 16.25 -32.29 2.89
CA LEU A 199 16.50 -33.73 2.92
C LEU A 199 15.83 -34.43 4.10
N HIS A 200 15.60 -33.73 5.22
CA HIS A 200 14.82 -34.27 6.33
C HIS A 200 13.36 -34.45 5.93
N VAL A 201 12.70 -33.43 5.35
CA VAL A 201 11.30 -33.53 4.94
C VAL A 201 11.11 -34.55 3.82
N VAL A 202 11.98 -34.54 2.81
CA VAL A 202 11.88 -35.48 1.68
C VAL A 202 12.14 -36.91 2.13
N SER A 203 12.84 -37.14 3.26
CA SER A 203 13.14 -38.51 3.71
C SER A 203 11.90 -39.27 4.15
N THR A 204 10.82 -38.57 4.54
CA THR A 204 9.54 -39.20 4.85
C THR A 204 8.74 -39.58 3.59
N LEU A 205 9.08 -39.00 2.44
CA LEU A 205 8.42 -39.25 1.15
C LEU A 205 9.22 -40.22 0.28
N GLN A 206 10.54 -40.05 0.21
CA GLN A 206 11.44 -40.85 -0.61
C GLN A 206 12.81 -41.07 0.08
N PRO A 207 12.90 -42.11 0.94
CA PRO A 207 14.09 -42.40 1.74
C PRO A 207 15.36 -42.66 0.90
N GLU A 208 15.21 -43.36 -0.22
CA GLU A 208 16.31 -43.74 -1.12
C GLU A 208 17.01 -42.52 -1.71
N PHE A 209 16.23 -41.56 -2.22
CA PHE A 209 16.74 -40.28 -2.73
C PHE A 209 17.54 -39.54 -1.66
N THR A 210 16.99 -39.44 -0.44
CA THR A 210 17.64 -38.69 0.63
C THR A 210 18.92 -39.36 1.13
N THR A 211 19.00 -40.68 1.11
CA THR A 211 20.22 -41.41 1.51
C THR A 211 21.37 -41.12 0.56
N TYR A 212 21.10 -41.18 -0.76
CA TYR A 212 22.07 -40.84 -1.79
C TYR A 212 22.57 -39.39 -1.66
N TRP A 213 21.65 -38.43 -1.51
CA TRP A 213 22.02 -37.02 -1.42
C TRP A 213 22.67 -36.64 -0.09
N LYS A 214 22.30 -37.26 1.04
CA LYS A 214 23.00 -37.07 2.32
C LYS A 214 24.48 -37.48 2.22
N GLN A 215 24.77 -38.64 1.62
CA GLN A 215 26.15 -39.08 1.37
C GLN A 215 26.90 -38.10 0.46
N LYS A 216 26.26 -37.63 -0.62
CA LYS A 216 26.87 -36.69 -1.55
C LYS A 216 27.19 -35.33 -0.91
N VAL A 217 26.29 -34.80 -0.08
CA VAL A 217 26.50 -33.55 0.68
C VAL A 217 27.64 -33.71 1.69
N GLN A 218 27.66 -34.81 2.46
CA GLN A 218 28.76 -35.10 3.39
C GLN A 218 30.12 -35.16 2.70
N ASN A 219 30.18 -35.84 1.54
CA ASN A 219 31.41 -35.95 0.75
C ASN A 219 31.87 -34.61 0.18
N ALA A 220 30.94 -33.72 -0.20
CA ALA A 220 31.26 -32.37 -0.68
C ALA A 220 31.79 -31.47 0.46
N LEU A 221 31.20 -31.58 1.66
CA LEU A 221 31.65 -30.83 2.84
C LEU A 221 33.02 -31.31 3.34
N ALA A 222 33.30 -32.62 3.25
CA ALA A 222 34.60 -33.18 3.57
C ALA A 222 35.71 -32.71 2.62
N LYS A 223 35.38 -32.44 1.34
CA LYS A 223 36.32 -31.92 0.33
C LYS A 223 36.59 -30.42 0.43
N ASN A 224 35.70 -29.66 1.07
CA ASN A 224 35.80 -28.20 1.22
C ASN A 224 36.35 -27.74 2.59
N LYS A 225 36.85 -28.66 3.43
CA LYS A 225 37.64 -28.29 4.60
C LYS A 225 39.05 -27.87 4.15
N PRO A 226 39.61 -26.75 4.63
CA PRO A 226 40.97 -26.33 4.33
C PRO A 226 42.01 -27.35 4.82
#